data_AF-V9IK65-F1
#
_entry.id   AF-V9IK65-F1
#
_cell.length_a   1.000
_cell.length_b   1.000
_cell.length_c   1.000
_cell.angle_alpha   90.00
_cell.angle_beta   90.00
_cell.angle_gamma   90.00
#
_symmetry.space_group_name_H-M   'P 1'
#
loop_
_entity.id
_entity.type
_entity.pdbx_description
1 polymer ?
#
loop_
_entity_poly.entity_id
_entity_poly.type
_entity_poly.pdbx_seq_one_letter_code
_entity_poly.pdbx_strand_id
1 'polypeptide(L)'
;MRLQHNELRSLDGSLFLGMKELQRLNLSHNALGPTIGQRDLRGLDGLKVLDLSHNELTTLEDTSETWLPSLEELNASHNRLVTLSERDFRGFPVLCWADVSANRIRILMPELVANTRCTVHGVPDVLRIYLQDNPVLCDPGLADLTVAFEVNHAKVYGVANNCPTTVATPTEQTSPLPPLPPTLLLAAAAAASGGNVSFAATLE
;
A
#
# COMPACT_ATOMS: atom_id res chain seq x y z
N MET A 1 12.52 -22.64 -9.74
CA MET A 1 11.48 -23.66 -9.55
C MET A 1 10.18 -23.13 -10.12
N ARG A 2 9.44 -23.97 -10.85
CA ARG A 2 8.21 -23.60 -11.57
C ARG A 2 7.09 -24.49 -11.08
N LEU A 3 6.13 -23.90 -10.38
CA LEU A 3 4.94 -24.53 -9.79
C LEU A 3 3.67 -23.80 -10.22
N GLN A 4 3.74 -22.97 -11.27
CA GLN A 4 2.59 -22.24 -11.79
C GLN A 4 1.56 -23.15 -12.46
N HIS A 5 0.31 -22.69 -12.54
CA HIS A 5 -0.81 -23.42 -13.17
C HIS A 5 -1.08 -24.78 -12.53
N ASN A 6 -1.00 -24.83 -11.20
CA ASN A 6 -1.47 -25.97 -10.42
C ASN A 6 -2.70 -25.54 -9.60
N GLU A 7 -3.24 -26.46 -8.81
CA GLU A 7 -4.35 -26.18 -7.89
C GLU A 7 -3.86 -26.07 -6.44
N LEU A 8 -2.64 -25.54 -6.24
CA LEU A 8 -2.05 -25.43 -4.92
C LEU A 8 -2.88 -24.43 -4.10
N ARG A 9 -3.44 -24.90 -2.99
CA ARG A 9 -4.19 -24.08 -2.03
C ARG A 9 -3.34 -23.61 -0.86
N SER A 10 -2.30 -24.37 -0.55
CA SER A 10 -1.33 -24.09 0.49
C SER A 10 0.04 -24.62 0.06
N LEU A 11 1.07 -24.08 0.67
CA LEU A 11 2.42 -24.60 0.56
C LEU A 11 2.79 -25.29 1.87
N ASP A 12 3.66 -26.28 1.77
CA ASP A 12 4.31 -26.84 2.94
C ASP A 12 5.77 -26.40 2.89
N GLY A 13 6.17 -25.61 3.89
CA GLY A 13 7.53 -25.12 4.06
C GLY A 13 8.63 -26.17 4.01
N SER A 14 8.30 -27.41 4.39
CA SER A 14 9.23 -28.54 4.34
C SER A 14 9.68 -28.86 2.91
N LEU A 15 8.88 -28.52 1.90
CA LEU A 15 9.22 -28.70 0.48
C LEU A 15 10.42 -27.85 0.07
N PHE A 16 10.62 -26.71 0.72
CA PHE A 16 11.65 -25.73 0.38
C PHE A 16 12.87 -25.77 1.29
N LEU A 17 12.85 -26.64 2.30
CA LEU A 17 13.91 -26.74 3.29
C LEU A 17 15.23 -27.13 2.63
N GLY A 18 16.24 -26.27 2.76
CA GLY A 18 17.59 -26.53 2.22
C GLY A 18 17.79 -26.06 0.77
N MET A 19 16.78 -25.48 0.12
CA MET A 19 16.91 -24.90 -1.22
C MET A 19 17.53 -23.50 -1.21
N LYS A 20 18.69 -23.36 -0.55
CA LYS A 20 19.37 -22.08 -0.35
C LYS A 20 19.85 -21.40 -1.64
N GLU A 21 20.11 -22.21 -2.68
CA GLU A 21 20.56 -21.74 -3.99
C GLU A 21 19.39 -21.37 -4.93
N LEU A 22 18.14 -21.56 -4.50
CA LEU A 22 16.99 -21.28 -5.35
C LEU A 22 16.79 -19.77 -5.50
N GLN A 23 17.04 -19.25 -6.70
CA GLN A 23 16.92 -17.81 -6.97
C GLN A 23 15.57 -17.36 -7.50
N ARG A 24 14.80 -18.25 -8.15
CA ARG A 24 13.51 -17.91 -8.76
C ARG A 24 12.46 -18.96 -8.43
N LEU A 25 11.32 -18.53 -7.90
CA LEU A 25 10.17 -19.37 -7.58
C LEU A 25 8.93 -18.78 -8.24
N ASN A 26 8.30 -19.56 -9.11
CA ASN A 26 7.05 -19.19 -9.74
C ASN A 26 5.92 -20.07 -9.22
N LEU A 27 4.94 -19.44 -8.58
CA LEU A 27 3.73 -20.01 -7.97
C LEU A 27 2.46 -19.35 -8.56
N SER A 28 2.60 -18.65 -9.69
CA SER A 28 1.47 -17.95 -10.32
C SER A 28 0.37 -18.90 -10.77
N HIS A 29 -0.85 -18.39 -10.93
CA HIS A 29 -2.00 -19.17 -11.39
C HIS A 29 -2.21 -20.43 -10.53
N ASN A 30 -2.31 -20.24 -9.22
CA ASN A 30 -2.70 -21.27 -8.27
C ASN A 30 -3.93 -20.78 -7.47
N ALA A 31 -4.30 -21.49 -6.41
CA ALA A 31 -5.36 -21.10 -5.50
C ALA A 31 -4.80 -20.78 -4.10
N LEU A 32 -3.58 -20.26 -4.02
CA LEU A 32 -2.92 -19.96 -2.75
C LEU A 32 -3.67 -18.83 -2.06
N GLY A 33 -4.11 -19.07 -0.83
CA GLY A 33 -4.85 -18.11 -0.05
C GLY A 33 -5.52 -18.73 1.17
N PRO A 34 -5.97 -17.90 2.13
CA PRO A 34 -5.96 -16.42 2.07
C PRO A 34 -4.60 -15.78 2.37
N THR A 35 -3.65 -16.51 2.95
CA THR A 35 -2.31 -16.01 3.31
C THR A 35 -1.22 -16.99 2.89
N ILE A 36 0.03 -16.52 2.86
CA ILE A 36 1.22 -17.37 2.79
C ILE A 36 1.92 -17.27 4.14
N GLY A 37 1.96 -18.39 4.85
CA GLY A 37 2.44 -18.45 6.21
C GLY A 37 3.95 -18.32 6.31
N GLN A 38 4.44 -17.92 7.50
CA GLN A 38 5.87 -17.90 7.87
C GLN A 38 6.66 -19.13 7.40
N ARG A 39 6.02 -20.30 7.51
CA ARG A 39 6.68 -21.58 7.28
C ARG A 39 6.79 -21.90 5.80
N ASP A 40 5.87 -21.39 4.99
CA ASP A 40 5.62 -21.82 3.61
C ASP A 40 6.79 -21.55 2.68
N LEU A 41 7.57 -20.49 2.91
CA LEU A 41 8.76 -20.14 2.11
C LEU A 41 10.05 -20.22 2.93
N ARG A 42 10.03 -20.90 4.08
CA ARG A 42 11.18 -21.01 4.97
C ARG A 42 12.34 -21.74 4.28
N GLY A 43 13.55 -21.18 4.40
CA GLY A 43 14.78 -21.78 3.87
C GLY A 43 15.13 -21.34 2.44
N LEU A 44 14.34 -20.42 1.87
CA LEU A 44 14.59 -19.79 0.57
C LEU A 44 15.48 -18.54 0.69
N ASP A 45 16.60 -18.67 1.43
CA ASP A 45 17.49 -17.55 1.78
C ASP A 45 18.09 -16.84 0.54
N GLY A 46 18.32 -17.58 -0.54
CA GLY A 46 18.87 -17.07 -1.81
C GLY A 46 17.83 -16.66 -2.85
N LEU A 47 16.54 -16.64 -2.50
CA LEU A 47 15.47 -16.31 -3.43
C LEU A 47 15.50 -14.83 -3.78
N LYS A 48 15.59 -14.54 -5.08
CA LYS A 48 15.62 -13.19 -5.66
C LYS A 48 14.30 -12.79 -6.29
N VAL A 49 13.60 -13.75 -6.90
CA VAL A 49 12.36 -13.49 -7.62
C VAL A 49 11.26 -14.45 -7.17
N LEU A 50 10.16 -13.87 -6.71
CA LEU A 50 8.97 -14.58 -6.26
C LEU A 50 7.75 -14.10 -7.05
N ASP A 51 7.10 -15.02 -7.74
CA ASP A 51 5.87 -14.76 -8.49
C ASP A 51 4.69 -15.51 -7.85
N LEU A 52 3.80 -14.73 -7.24
CA LEU A 52 2.54 -15.13 -6.59
C LEU A 52 1.33 -14.58 -7.35
N SER A 53 1.51 -14.11 -8.58
CA SER A 53 0.42 -13.50 -9.35
C SER A 53 -0.73 -14.49 -9.62
N HIS A 54 -1.95 -13.99 -9.80
CA HIS A 54 -3.12 -14.84 -10.05
C HIS A 54 -3.32 -15.93 -8.99
N ASN A 55 -3.43 -15.50 -7.73
CA ASN A 55 -3.78 -16.33 -6.58
C ASN A 55 -4.97 -15.71 -5.82
N GLU A 56 -5.26 -16.18 -4.61
CA GLU A 56 -6.37 -15.71 -3.79
C GLU A 56 -5.92 -15.01 -2.49
N LEU A 57 -4.71 -14.43 -2.50
CA LEU A 57 -4.12 -13.81 -1.32
C LEU A 57 -4.89 -12.56 -0.91
N THR A 58 -5.21 -12.43 0.38
CA THR A 58 -5.86 -11.26 0.96
C THR A 58 -4.90 -10.36 1.74
N THR A 59 -3.73 -10.89 2.12
CA THR A 59 -2.67 -10.17 2.83
C THR A 59 -1.30 -10.80 2.53
N LEU A 60 -0.22 -10.02 2.67
CA LEU A 60 1.17 -10.50 2.70
C LEU A 60 1.72 -10.54 4.14
N GLU A 61 0.93 -10.15 5.14
CA GLU A 61 1.36 -9.88 6.53
C GLU A 61 2.05 -11.07 7.24
N ASP A 62 1.67 -12.30 6.90
CA ASP A 62 2.31 -13.52 7.42
C ASP A 62 3.74 -13.75 6.85
N THR A 63 4.15 -12.98 5.84
CA THR A 63 5.51 -13.03 5.29
C THR A 63 6.53 -12.26 6.12
N SER A 64 6.08 -11.38 7.04
CA SER A 64 6.93 -10.57 7.91
C SER A 64 7.92 -11.39 8.74
N GLU A 65 7.59 -12.66 9.04
CA GLU A 65 8.47 -13.58 9.76
C GLU A 65 9.11 -14.66 8.88
N THR A 66 8.74 -14.73 7.59
CA THR A 66 9.31 -15.69 6.61
C THR A 66 10.73 -15.32 6.23
N TRP A 67 11.05 -14.02 6.31
CA TRP A 67 12.36 -13.41 6.07
C TRP A 67 13.07 -13.94 4.81
N LEU A 68 12.86 -13.28 3.67
CA LEU A 68 13.54 -13.56 2.41
C LEU A 68 14.62 -12.48 2.18
N PRO A 69 15.84 -12.68 2.70
CA PRO A 69 16.85 -11.62 2.79
C PRO A 69 17.40 -11.18 1.43
N SER A 70 17.23 -12.00 0.39
CA SER A 70 17.77 -11.77 -0.95
C SER A 70 16.69 -11.38 -1.97
N LEU A 71 15.43 -11.20 -1.54
CA LEU A 71 14.32 -10.99 -2.46
C LEU A 71 14.39 -9.59 -3.08
N GLU A 72 14.52 -9.53 -4.40
CA GLU A 72 14.67 -8.30 -5.19
C GLU A 72 13.37 -7.99 -5.96
N GLU A 73 12.65 -9.02 -6.42
CA GLU A 73 11.44 -8.90 -7.24
C GLU A 73 10.28 -9.72 -6.64
N LEU A 74 9.16 -9.06 -6.36
CA LEU A 74 7.91 -9.66 -5.90
C LEU A 74 6.78 -9.32 -6.87
N ASN A 75 6.16 -10.34 -7.46
CA ASN A 75 4.90 -10.19 -8.18
C ASN A 75 3.75 -10.79 -7.36
N ALA A 76 2.85 -9.94 -6.86
CA ALA A 76 1.61 -10.32 -6.18
C ALA A 76 0.38 -9.71 -6.88
N SER A 77 0.49 -9.41 -8.18
CA SER A 77 -0.61 -8.89 -9.00
C SER A 77 -1.76 -9.89 -9.11
N HIS A 78 -2.96 -9.42 -9.45
CA HIS A 78 -4.15 -10.26 -9.63
C HIS A 78 -4.45 -11.15 -8.42
N ASN A 79 -4.40 -10.56 -7.23
CA ASN A 79 -4.79 -11.19 -5.97
C ASN A 79 -6.01 -10.44 -5.38
N ARG A 80 -6.26 -10.58 -4.07
CA ARG A 80 -7.36 -9.95 -3.34
C ARG A 80 -6.83 -9.10 -2.17
N LEU A 81 -5.62 -8.56 -2.28
CA LEU A 81 -4.99 -7.75 -1.24
C LEU A 81 -5.82 -6.49 -0.97
N VAL A 82 -6.03 -6.14 0.30
CA VAL A 82 -6.90 -5.02 0.70
C VAL A 82 -6.12 -3.86 1.32
N THR A 83 -5.04 -4.17 2.03
CA THR A 83 -4.22 -3.20 2.76
C THR A 83 -2.76 -3.55 2.58
N LEU A 84 -1.91 -2.53 2.50
CA LEU A 84 -0.47 -2.69 2.59
C LEU A 84 0.07 -1.85 3.75
N SER A 85 0.73 -2.53 4.68
CA SER A 85 1.24 -2.04 5.95
C SER A 85 2.74 -2.36 6.09
N GLU A 86 3.39 -1.79 7.11
CA GLU A 86 4.80 -2.10 7.44
C GLU A 86 5.11 -3.61 7.42
N ARG A 87 4.15 -4.43 7.87
CA ARG A 87 4.33 -5.87 8.02
C ARG A 87 4.47 -6.59 6.68
N ASP A 88 3.83 -6.08 5.62
CA ASP A 88 3.79 -6.76 4.32
C ASP A 88 5.16 -6.81 3.63
N PHE A 89 6.02 -5.79 3.82
CA PHE A 89 7.38 -5.76 3.25
C PHE A 89 8.50 -5.94 4.28
N ARG A 90 8.18 -6.03 5.57
CA ARG A 90 9.18 -6.23 6.64
C ARG A 90 10.09 -7.45 6.41
N GLY A 91 9.56 -8.49 5.76
CA GLY A 91 10.30 -9.71 5.44
C GLY A 91 11.22 -9.60 4.22
N PHE A 92 11.23 -8.48 3.48
CA PHE A 92 11.93 -8.31 2.20
C PHE A 92 12.89 -7.11 2.23
N PRO A 93 14.00 -7.18 3.00
CA PRO A 93 14.83 -6.02 3.31
C PRO A 93 15.52 -5.39 2.08
N VAL A 94 15.67 -6.11 0.97
CA VAL A 94 16.37 -5.66 -0.25
C VAL A 94 15.45 -5.55 -1.47
N LEU A 95 14.13 -5.55 -1.27
CA LEU A 95 13.16 -5.52 -2.36
C LEU A 95 13.31 -4.25 -3.20
N CYS A 96 13.31 -4.42 -4.52
CA CYS A 96 13.49 -3.36 -5.51
C CYS A 96 12.30 -3.19 -6.43
N TRP A 97 11.54 -4.26 -6.64
CA TRP A 97 10.40 -4.27 -7.53
C TRP A 97 9.25 -5.05 -6.89
N ALA A 98 8.11 -4.37 -6.73
CA ALA A 98 6.90 -4.95 -6.17
C ALA A 98 5.72 -4.63 -7.08
N ASP A 99 5.14 -5.65 -7.69
CA ASP A 99 3.90 -5.52 -8.45
C ASP A 99 2.73 -6.05 -7.64
N VAL A 100 1.84 -5.15 -7.24
CA VAL A 100 0.60 -5.44 -6.51
C VAL A 100 -0.61 -4.93 -7.31
N SER A 101 -0.47 -4.81 -8.62
CA SER A 101 -1.53 -4.37 -9.52
C SER A 101 -2.72 -5.33 -9.53
N ALA A 102 -3.88 -4.85 -9.98
CA ALA A 102 -5.12 -5.62 -10.09
C ALA A 102 -5.50 -6.33 -8.77
N ASN A 103 -5.37 -5.62 -7.65
CA ASN A 103 -5.79 -6.05 -6.32
C ASN A 103 -6.97 -5.20 -5.83
N ARG A 104 -7.26 -5.21 -4.54
CA ARG A 104 -8.34 -4.42 -3.91
C ARG A 104 -7.78 -3.46 -2.86
N ILE A 105 -6.54 -3.01 -3.04
CA ILE A 105 -5.83 -2.19 -2.06
C ILE A 105 -6.55 -0.86 -1.93
N ARG A 106 -7.00 -0.54 -0.72
CA ARG A 106 -7.67 0.71 -0.37
C ARG A 106 -6.81 1.60 0.52
N ILE A 107 -5.94 1.00 1.31
CA ILE A 107 -5.14 1.69 2.32
C ILE A 107 -3.67 1.31 2.12
N LEU A 108 -2.82 2.33 2.04
CA LEU A 108 -1.38 2.23 1.97
C LEU A 108 -0.79 2.99 3.16
N MET A 109 -0.04 2.30 4.02
CA MET A 109 0.62 2.95 5.15
C MET A 109 2.02 3.45 4.74
N PRO A 110 2.46 4.63 5.19
CA PRO A 110 3.78 5.17 4.86
C PRO A 110 4.92 4.30 5.44
N GLU A 111 4.66 3.56 6.53
CA GLU A 111 5.62 2.65 7.14
C GLU A 111 5.89 1.39 6.31
N LEU A 112 5.13 1.13 5.24
CA LEU A 112 5.34 -0.02 4.33
C LEU A 112 6.80 -0.15 3.90
N VAL A 113 7.46 0.98 3.61
CA VAL A 113 8.82 1.01 3.06
C VAL A 113 9.91 1.30 4.11
N ALA A 114 9.54 1.47 5.38
CA ALA A 114 10.48 1.86 6.43
C ALA A 114 11.61 0.83 6.66
N ASN A 115 11.32 -0.45 6.44
CA ASN A 115 12.24 -1.56 6.69
C ASN A 115 12.87 -2.15 5.42
N THR A 116 12.62 -1.55 4.25
CA THR A 116 13.10 -2.06 2.96
C THR A 116 14.02 -1.05 2.31
N ARG A 117 15.21 -1.49 1.90
CA ARG A 117 16.17 -0.68 1.15
C ARG A 117 16.61 -1.47 -0.08
N CYS A 118 16.09 -1.08 -1.23
CA CYS A 118 16.45 -1.70 -2.50
C CYS A 118 17.96 -1.66 -2.72
N THR A 119 18.55 -2.83 -2.97
CA THR A 119 19.95 -2.95 -3.39
C THR A 119 20.06 -3.95 -4.53
N VAL A 120 20.51 -3.49 -5.70
CA VAL A 120 20.78 -4.35 -6.85
C VAL A 120 22.27 -4.60 -6.92
N HIS A 121 22.70 -5.84 -6.75
CA HIS A 121 24.13 -6.22 -6.72
C HIS A 121 24.98 -5.40 -5.72
N GLY A 122 24.40 -5.03 -4.58
CA GLY A 122 25.08 -4.24 -3.54
C GLY A 122 25.11 -2.73 -3.80
N VAL A 123 24.45 -2.27 -4.87
CA VAL A 123 24.29 -0.84 -5.17
C VAL A 123 22.88 -0.41 -4.74
N PRO A 124 22.73 0.66 -3.93
CA PRO A 124 21.43 1.21 -3.60
C PRO A 124 20.67 1.66 -4.86
N ASP A 125 19.41 1.28 -4.98
CA ASP A 125 18.49 1.76 -6.03
C ASP A 125 17.12 2.10 -5.38
N VAL A 126 16.17 2.53 -6.20
CA VAL A 126 14.82 2.93 -5.77
C VAL A 126 13.87 1.72 -5.84
N LEU A 127 13.13 1.48 -4.75
CA LEU A 127 12.04 0.52 -4.73
C LEU A 127 10.87 1.02 -5.57
N ARG A 128 10.43 0.24 -6.55
CA ARG A 128 9.31 0.58 -7.44
C ARG A 128 8.10 -0.30 -7.11
N ILE A 129 7.00 0.35 -6.73
CA ILE A 129 5.75 -0.31 -6.33
C ILE A 129 4.67 0.00 -7.37
N TYR A 130 4.10 -1.03 -7.99
CA TYR A 130 3.07 -0.88 -9.02
C TYR A 130 1.69 -1.17 -8.41
N LEU A 131 0.82 -0.17 -8.42
CA LEU A 131 -0.51 -0.17 -7.81
C LEU A 131 -1.64 -0.10 -8.85
N GLN A 132 -1.32 -0.23 -10.15
CA GLN A 132 -2.30 -0.21 -11.25
C GLN A 132 -3.57 -1.00 -10.90
N ASP A 133 -4.74 -0.47 -11.26
CA ASP A 133 -6.04 -1.12 -11.00
C ASP A 133 -6.31 -1.44 -9.52
N ASN A 134 -5.83 -0.59 -8.60
CA ASN A 134 -6.24 -0.61 -7.19
C ASN A 134 -7.05 0.63 -6.80
N PRO A 135 -8.06 0.49 -5.92
CA PRO A 135 -8.85 1.61 -5.40
C PRO A 135 -8.03 2.73 -4.73
N VAL A 136 -6.88 2.42 -4.13
CA VAL A 136 -6.02 3.38 -3.44
C VAL A 136 -5.55 4.52 -4.36
N LEU A 137 -5.46 4.28 -5.68
CA LEU A 137 -5.09 5.32 -6.65
C LEU A 137 -6.15 6.43 -6.79
N CYS A 138 -7.35 6.21 -6.26
CA CYS A 138 -8.42 7.20 -6.22
C CYS A 138 -8.49 7.97 -4.89
N ASP A 139 -7.62 7.66 -3.94
CA ASP A 139 -7.56 8.36 -2.66
C ASP A 139 -6.89 9.73 -2.85
N PRO A 140 -7.56 10.85 -2.50
CA PRO A 140 -6.95 12.18 -2.60
C PRO A 140 -5.71 12.35 -1.71
N GLY A 141 -5.60 11.59 -0.62
CA GLY A 141 -4.45 11.60 0.29
C GLY A 141 -3.24 10.81 -0.23
N LEU A 142 -3.35 10.11 -1.37
CA LEU A 142 -2.23 9.37 -1.94
C LEU A 142 -1.06 10.29 -2.35
N ALA A 143 -1.36 11.52 -2.77
CA ALA A 143 -0.32 12.49 -3.15
C ALA A 143 0.65 12.77 -2.01
N ASP A 144 0.14 13.03 -0.80
CA ASP A 144 0.97 13.27 0.40
C ASP A 144 1.77 12.02 0.77
N LEU A 145 1.17 10.84 0.64
CA LEU A 145 1.86 9.58 0.86
C LEU A 145 3.05 9.42 -0.10
N THR A 146 2.91 9.75 -1.38
CA THR A 146 4.02 9.57 -2.34
C THR A 146 5.31 10.29 -1.91
N VAL A 147 5.19 11.45 -1.28
CA VAL A 147 6.34 12.20 -0.72
C VAL A 147 7.02 11.40 0.41
N ALA A 148 6.23 10.80 1.31
CA ALA A 148 6.77 9.97 2.38
C ALA A 148 7.49 8.71 1.85
N PHE A 149 7.02 8.15 0.73
CA PHE A 149 7.70 7.03 0.06
C PHE A 149 9.03 7.47 -0.57
N GLU A 150 9.08 8.66 -1.18
CA GLU A 150 10.32 9.18 -1.80
C GLU A 150 11.44 9.40 -0.78
N VAL A 151 11.11 9.86 0.43
CA VAL A 151 12.08 9.99 1.56
C VAL A 151 12.72 8.65 1.90
N ASN A 152 12.01 7.54 1.70
CA ASN A 152 12.50 6.19 1.93
C ASN A 152 13.04 5.51 0.65
N HIS A 153 13.40 6.28 -0.38
CA HIS A 153 13.88 5.76 -1.67
C HIS A 153 12.90 4.79 -2.33
N ALA A 154 11.61 5.03 -2.19
CA ALA A 154 10.56 4.26 -2.85
C ALA A 154 9.70 5.15 -3.74
N LYS A 155 9.16 4.57 -4.82
CA LYS A 155 8.25 5.24 -5.75
C LYS A 155 7.06 4.35 -6.06
N VAL A 156 5.88 4.96 -6.11
CA VAL A 156 4.64 4.30 -6.49
C VAL A 156 4.28 4.65 -7.92
N TYR A 157 3.75 3.67 -8.66
CA TYR A 157 3.35 3.81 -10.05
C TYR A 157 1.96 3.21 -10.25
N GLY A 158 1.14 3.83 -11.09
CA GLY A 158 -0.16 3.27 -11.46
C GLY A 158 -1.09 4.34 -12.01
N VAL A 159 -2.09 3.88 -12.76
CA VAL A 159 -3.19 4.69 -13.28
C VAL A 159 -4.48 4.17 -12.68
N ALA A 160 -5.26 5.08 -12.10
CA ALA A 160 -6.57 4.75 -11.58
C ALA A 160 -7.56 4.61 -12.74
N ASN A 161 -8.09 3.41 -12.95
CA ASN A 161 -9.17 3.18 -13.89
C ASN A 161 -10.49 3.15 -13.11
N ASN A 162 -11.43 4.02 -13.46
CA ASN A 162 -12.77 4.10 -12.85
C ASN A 162 -12.80 4.54 -11.38
N CYS A 163 -12.12 5.64 -11.04
CA CYS A 163 -12.40 6.28 -9.75
C CYS A 163 -13.88 6.65 -9.68
N PRO A 164 -14.58 6.32 -8.57
CA PRO A 164 -15.93 6.79 -8.38
C PRO A 164 -15.89 8.31 -8.47
N THR A 165 -16.46 8.86 -9.55
CA THR A 165 -16.72 10.28 -9.63
C THR A 165 -17.60 10.56 -8.43
N THR A 166 -17.10 11.41 -7.54
CA THR A 166 -17.83 11.91 -6.39
C THR A 166 -19.24 12.23 -6.87
N VAL A 167 -20.22 11.45 -6.39
CA VAL A 167 -21.62 11.87 -6.47
C VAL A 167 -21.61 13.28 -5.89
N ALA A 168 -21.97 14.25 -6.73
CA ALA A 168 -22.16 15.63 -6.30
C ALA A 168 -22.88 15.57 -4.96
N THR A 169 -22.23 16.11 -3.94
CA THR A 169 -22.83 16.35 -2.63
C THR A 169 -24.27 16.81 -2.87
N PRO A 170 -25.30 16.18 -2.29
CA PRO A 170 -26.64 16.73 -2.39
C PRO A 170 -26.53 18.12 -1.81
N THR A 171 -26.78 19.12 -2.67
CA THR A 171 -26.85 20.53 -2.35
C THR A 171 -27.46 20.68 -0.98
N GLU A 172 -26.68 21.27 -0.08
CA GLU A 172 -27.06 21.80 1.21
C GLU A 172 -28.48 22.40 1.11
N GLN A 173 -29.49 21.64 1.54
CA GLN A 173 -30.81 22.20 1.77
C GLN A 173 -30.63 23.11 2.97
N THR A 174 -30.41 24.38 2.68
CA THR A 174 -30.54 25.49 3.62
C THR A 174 -31.98 25.50 4.11
N SER A 175 -32.26 24.72 5.15
CA SER A 175 -33.44 24.91 5.98
C SER A 175 -33.37 26.31 6.60
N PRO A 176 -34.42 27.15 6.47
CA PRO A 176 -34.40 28.48 7.07
C PRO A 176 -34.40 28.35 8.60
N LEU A 177 -33.53 29.11 9.27
CA LEU A 177 -33.54 29.22 10.74
C LEU A 177 -34.91 29.65 11.25
N PRO A 178 -35.41 29.11 12.38
CA PRO A 178 -36.61 29.64 13.03
C PRO A 178 -36.36 31.06 13.58
N PRO A 179 -37.37 31.93 13.61
CA PRO A 179 -37.21 33.28 14.15
C PRO A 179 -36.91 33.24 15.65
N LEU A 180 -35.89 34.01 16.06
CA LEU A 180 -35.53 34.21 17.46
C LEU A 180 -36.66 34.94 18.21
N PRO A 181 -36.96 34.57 19.47
CA PRO A 181 -37.92 35.29 20.28
C PRO A 181 -37.38 36.67 20.70
N PRO A 182 -38.23 37.71 20.77
CA PRO A 182 -37.80 39.05 21.16
C PRO A 182 -37.78 39.13 22.69
N THR A 183 -36.64 38.84 23.32
CA THR A 183 -36.45 39.26 24.71
C THR A 183 -34.98 39.51 25.06
N LEU A 184 -34.77 40.75 25.48
CA LEU A 184 -33.68 41.30 26.30
C LEU A 184 -32.39 41.76 25.59
N LEU A 185 -32.54 42.99 25.08
CA LEU A 185 -31.53 44.04 25.07
C LEU A 185 -31.03 44.35 26.51
N LEU A 186 -29.79 44.84 26.60
CA LEU A 186 -28.97 45.26 27.77
C LEU A 186 -28.14 44.11 28.40
N ALA A 187 -26.82 44.17 28.53
CA ALA A 187 -25.90 45.30 28.51
C ALA A 187 -24.46 44.82 28.20
N ALA A 188 -23.70 45.64 27.46
CA ALA A 188 -22.37 46.14 27.83
C ALA A 188 -21.64 46.59 26.57
N ALA A 189 -21.52 47.91 26.44
CA ALA A 189 -20.70 48.58 25.45
C ALA A 189 -19.21 48.56 25.86
N ALA A 190 -18.37 48.68 24.83
CA ALA A 190 -17.03 49.27 24.82
C ALA A 190 -15.84 48.45 25.34
N ALA A 191 -15.03 47.93 24.41
CA ALA A 191 -13.70 48.48 24.16
C ALA A 191 -13.20 48.06 22.76
N ALA A 192 -12.67 49.04 22.05
CA ALA A 192 -12.27 48.99 20.65
C ALA A 192 -10.82 48.51 20.44
N SER A 193 -10.43 48.51 19.16
CA SER A 193 -9.13 48.22 18.54
C SER A 193 -8.89 46.74 18.29
N GLY A 194 -8.61 46.26 17.09
CA GLY A 194 -8.20 46.91 15.84
C GLY A 194 -7.29 45.91 15.13
N GLY A 195 -7.50 45.65 13.84
CA GLY A 195 -6.58 44.79 13.08
C GLY A 195 -7.26 44.00 11.98
N ASN A 196 -7.45 44.65 10.84
CA ASN A 196 -7.74 44.02 9.56
C ASN A 196 -6.46 43.38 9.04
N VAL A 197 -6.43 42.08 8.70
CA VAL A 197 -5.38 41.53 7.84
C VAL A 197 -5.93 40.39 6.97
N SER A 198 -5.99 40.67 5.67
CA SER A 198 -5.99 39.71 4.55
C SER A 198 -4.54 39.43 4.15
N PHE A 199 -4.23 38.23 3.65
CA PHE A 199 -3.30 37.88 2.55
C PHE A 199 -3.08 36.35 2.61
N ALA A 200 -3.51 35.57 1.60
CA ALA A 200 -2.77 35.15 0.41
C ALA A 200 -1.42 34.48 0.74
N ALA A 201 -1.31 33.17 0.50
CA ALA A 201 -0.04 32.45 0.47
C ALA A 201 0.04 31.60 -0.80
N THR A 202 1.13 31.85 -1.52
CA THR A 202 1.52 31.37 -2.84
C THR A 202 2.12 29.96 -2.75
N LEU A 203 1.95 29.19 -3.84
CA LEU A 203 2.61 27.92 -4.10
C LEU A 203 4.11 28.12 -4.42
N GLU A 204 4.97 27.41 -3.70
CA GLU A 204 6.17 26.72 -4.22
C GLU A 204 6.29 25.36 -3.51
#